data_AF-A0A914G8V7-F1
#
_entry.id   AF-A0A914G8V7-F1
#
_cell.length_a   1.000
_cell.length_b   1.000
_cell.length_c   1.000
_cell.angle_alpha   90.00
_cell.angle_beta   90.00
_cell.angle_gamma   90.00
#
_symmetry.space_group_name_H-M   'P 1'
#
loop_
_entity.id
_entity.type
_entity.pdbx_description
1 polymer ?
#
loop_
_entity_poly.entity_id
_entity_poly.type
_entity_poly.pdbx_seq_one_letter_code
_entity_poly.pdbx_strand_id
1 'polypeptide(L)'
;MLLAFKRRLLAAVCLWAIVLGQPAERMPSVDPNHYQPSNNPCYDSTGAPQRCVPDFINVAFNLNVDVTNTCGTTQPTRFCVQSGHMGHVGIRKVCDICDARVPAFAHPPSYLTDFNNPDNETWWQSDTMNEGTQYPNMVNLTINFEKAFDITYARLKFVSPRPESFIIYKKTTHDGEWIPWQYYSGSC
;
A
#
# COMPACT_ATOMS: atom_id res chain seq x y z
N MET A 1 -71.59 -16.63 6.58
CA MET A 1 -70.40 -16.70 7.45
C MET A 1 -69.19 -17.00 6.56
N LEU A 2 -68.37 -15.99 6.28
CA LEU A 2 -66.90 -16.03 6.16
C LEU A 2 -66.47 -14.65 5.64
N LEU A 3 -66.12 -13.74 6.56
CA LEU A 3 -65.31 -12.57 6.23
C LEU A 3 -63.86 -13.05 6.07
N ALA A 4 -63.24 -12.77 4.93
CA ALA A 4 -61.79 -12.93 4.75
C ALA A 4 -61.13 -11.55 4.60
N PHE A 5 -60.43 -11.17 5.67
CA PHE A 5 -59.55 -10.03 5.82
C PHE A 5 -58.48 -9.98 4.69
N LYS A 6 -58.51 -8.96 3.82
CA LYS A 6 -57.38 -8.64 2.95
C LYS A 6 -56.37 -7.80 3.74
N ARG A 7 -55.28 -8.44 4.18
CA ARG A 7 -54.11 -7.78 4.78
C ARG A 7 -53.42 -6.89 3.73
N ARG A 8 -53.27 -5.60 4.04
CA ARG A 8 -52.45 -4.66 3.26
C ARG A 8 -50.98 -4.95 3.56
N LEU A 9 -50.20 -5.42 2.58
CA LEU A 9 -48.74 -5.42 2.66
C LEU A 9 -48.23 -4.00 2.36
N LEU A 10 -47.66 -3.34 3.36
CA LEU A 10 -46.82 -2.16 3.17
C LEU A 10 -45.43 -2.65 2.73
N ALA A 11 -45.03 -2.33 1.49
CA ALA A 11 -43.68 -2.59 1.01
C ALA A 11 -42.73 -1.58 1.66
N ALA A 12 -41.88 -2.05 2.57
CA ALA A 12 -40.77 -1.27 3.11
C ALA A 12 -39.66 -1.20 2.05
N VAL A 13 -39.47 -0.03 1.45
CA VAL A 13 -38.36 0.24 0.54
C VAL A 13 -37.09 0.39 1.39
N CYS A 14 -36.31 -0.68 1.45
CA CYS A 14 -34.94 -0.64 1.98
C CYS A 14 -34.06 0.12 0.98
N LEU A 15 -33.79 1.40 1.27
CA LEU A 15 -32.74 2.16 0.61
C LEU A 15 -31.39 1.55 1.02
N TRP A 16 -30.86 0.67 0.17
CA TRP A 16 -29.48 0.25 0.24
C TRP A 16 -28.62 1.46 -0.12
N ALA A 17 -28.08 2.15 0.90
CA ALA A 17 -26.98 3.06 0.70
C ALA A 17 -25.80 2.22 0.21
N ILE A 18 -25.58 2.23 -1.10
CA ILE A 18 -24.37 1.70 -1.70
C ILE A 18 -23.25 2.59 -1.18
N VAL A 19 -22.54 2.11 -0.16
CA VAL A 19 -21.23 2.66 0.20
C VAL A 19 -20.33 2.32 -0.97
N LEU A 20 -20.26 3.22 -1.95
CA LEU A 20 -19.23 3.17 -2.98
C LEU A 20 -17.91 3.33 -2.24
N GLY A 21 -17.20 2.22 -2.05
CA GLY A 21 -15.83 2.25 -1.58
C GLY A 21 -15.05 3.20 -2.47
N GLN A 22 -14.33 4.14 -1.87
CA GLN A 22 -13.53 5.10 -2.61
C GLN A 22 -12.56 4.33 -3.51
N PRO A 23 -12.59 4.53 -4.84
CA PRO A 23 -11.58 3.94 -5.71
C PRO A 23 -10.21 4.50 -5.32
N ALA A 24 -9.17 3.67 -5.43
CA ALA A 24 -7.79 4.11 -5.24
C ALA A 24 -7.54 5.36 -6.12
N GLU A 25 -7.08 6.45 -5.51
CA GLU A 25 -6.79 7.70 -6.20
C GLU A 25 -5.76 7.42 -7.30
N ARG A 26 -6.19 7.50 -8.57
CA ARG A 26 -5.35 7.26 -9.76
C ARG A 26 -4.29 8.35 -10.00
N MET A 27 -4.32 9.41 -9.21
CA MET A 27 -3.39 10.53 -9.25
C MET A 27 -3.11 10.95 -7.80
N PRO A 28 -1.85 11.20 -7.40
CA PRO A 28 -1.62 11.97 -6.18
C PRO A 28 -2.38 13.28 -6.33
N SER A 29 -3.17 13.65 -5.32
CA SER A 29 -3.90 14.91 -5.26
C SER A 29 -2.93 16.08 -5.06
N VAL A 30 -2.07 16.32 -6.05
CA VAL A 30 -1.35 17.59 -6.16
C VAL A 30 -2.34 18.54 -6.81
N ASP A 31 -3.05 19.32 -5.99
CA ASP A 31 -3.94 20.38 -6.48
C ASP A 31 -3.10 21.39 -7.29
N PRO A 32 -3.30 21.46 -8.63
CA PRO A 32 -2.52 22.35 -9.50
C PRO A 32 -2.76 23.84 -9.20
N ASN A 33 -3.84 24.16 -8.49
CA ASN A 33 -4.22 25.52 -8.09
C ASN A 33 -3.84 25.86 -6.65
N HIS A 34 -3.21 24.95 -5.88
CA HIS A 34 -2.76 25.28 -4.53
C HIS A 34 -1.48 26.12 -4.51
N TYR A 35 -0.80 26.27 -5.64
CA TYR A 35 0.29 27.22 -5.76
C TYR A 35 -0.28 28.60 -6.11
N GLN A 36 -0.70 29.35 -5.09
CA GLN A 36 -0.93 30.80 -5.21
C GLN A 36 0.42 31.53 -5.11
N PRO A 37 0.97 32.05 -6.22
CA PRO A 37 2.24 32.75 -6.20
C PRO A 37 1.99 34.21 -5.80
N SER A 38 1.84 34.51 -4.51
CA SER A 38 2.16 35.85 -3.97
C SER A 38 1.91 36.09 -2.47
N ASN A 39 1.27 35.19 -1.70
CA ASN A 39 1.08 35.44 -0.27
C ASN A 39 1.65 34.29 0.57
N ASN A 40 2.57 34.62 1.48
CA ASN A 40 3.07 33.69 2.47
C ASN A 40 1.88 33.19 3.33
N PRO A 41 1.53 31.89 3.29
CA PRO A 41 0.35 31.37 4.00
C PRO A 41 0.46 31.49 5.52
N CYS A 42 1.65 31.81 6.04
CA CYS A 42 1.90 32.03 7.47
C CYS A 42 1.50 33.43 7.96
N TYR A 43 1.02 34.32 7.09
CA TYR A 43 0.56 35.66 7.45
C TYR A 43 -0.82 35.94 6.86
N ASP A 44 -1.68 36.66 7.58
CA ASP A 44 -2.99 37.07 7.08
C ASP A 44 -2.88 38.32 6.18
N SER A 45 -4.02 38.81 5.67
CA SER A 45 -4.06 40.01 4.81
C SER A 45 -3.64 41.30 5.52
N THR A 46 -3.59 41.30 6.85
CA THR A 46 -3.15 42.42 7.68
C THR A 46 -1.66 42.33 8.05
N GLY A 47 -0.99 41.23 7.68
CA GLY A 47 0.39 40.95 8.02
C GLY A 47 0.59 40.36 9.42
N ALA A 48 -0.48 39.94 10.11
CA ALA A 48 -0.38 39.26 11.38
C ALA A 48 -0.02 37.76 11.18
N PRO A 49 0.82 37.17 12.04
CA PRO A 49 1.21 35.77 11.91
C PRO A 49 0.03 34.83 12.21
N GLN A 50 -0.11 33.79 11.40
CA GLN A 50 -1.11 32.72 11.55
C GLN A 50 -0.48 31.33 11.38
N ARG A 51 -1.20 30.28 11.79
CA ARG A 51 -0.72 28.90 11.67
C ARG A 51 -0.72 28.47 10.20
N CYS A 52 0.46 28.14 9.69
CA CYS A 52 0.65 27.47 8.41
C CYS A 52 1.16 26.04 8.64
N VAL A 53 0.76 25.11 7.78
CA VAL A 53 1.27 23.73 7.73
C VAL A 53 1.64 23.42 6.28
N PRO A 54 2.66 22.59 6.04
CA PRO A 54 3.00 22.19 4.68
C PRO A 54 1.90 21.31 4.08
N ASP A 55 1.94 21.19 2.76
CA ASP A 55 1.00 20.36 2.00
C ASP A 55 1.10 18.88 2.37
N PHE A 56 -0.01 18.17 2.21
CA PHE A 56 -0.06 16.73 2.35
C PHE A 56 0.59 16.05 1.14
N ILE A 57 1.63 15.26 1.36
CA ILE A 57 2.38 14.58 0.29
C ILE A 57 2.61 13.10 0.60
N ASN A 58 2.85 12.31 -0.45
CA ASN A 58 3.45 10.99 -0.29
C ASN A 58 4.95 11.14 -0.03
N VAL A 59 5.34 11.08 1.23
CA VAL A 59 6.74 11.23 1.66
C VAL A 59 7.66 10.10 1.21
N ALA A 60 7.12 8.95 0.81
CA ALA A 60 7.90 7.81 0.33
C ALA A 60 8.21 7.86 -1.17
N PHE A 61 7.51 8.71 -1.94
CA PHE A 61 7.62 8.74 -3.39
C PHE A 61 9.05 9.02 -3.84
N ASN A 62 9.56 8.20 -4.76
CA ASN A 62 10.90 8.29 -5.32
C ASN A 62 12.05 8.21 -4.29
N LEU A 63 11.78 7.73 -3.07
CA LEU A 63 12.81 7.41 -2.09
C LEU A 63 13.34 6.00 -2.31
N ASN A 64 14.63 5.81 -2.07
CA ASN A 64 15.22 4.47 -2.07
C ASN A 64 14.77 3.70 -0.82
N VAL A 65 14.33 2.46 -1.02
CA VAL A 65 13.98 1.54 0.06
C VAL A 65 15.11 0.55 0.24
N ASP A 66 15.69 0.51 1.44
CA ASP A 66 16.66 -0.51 1.81
C ASP A 66 15.93 -1.80 2.19
N VAL A 67 16.34 -2.92 1.58
CA VAL A 67 15.66 -4.20 1.74
C VAL A 67 16.65 -5.30 2.08
N THR A 68 16.27 -6.19 2.99
CA THR A 68 17.16 -7.30 3.38
C THR A 68 17.18 -8.46 2.39
N ASN A 69 16.20 -8.53 1.49
CA ASN A 69 16.08 -9.59 0.51
C ASN A 69 15.50 -9.06 -0.81
N THR A 70 15.94 -9.60 -1.94
CA THR A 70 15.38 -9.36 -3.27
C THR A 70 15.63 -10.59 -4.12
N CYS A 71 14.63 -11.05 -4.85
CA CYS A 71 14.75 -12.26 -5.67
C CYS A 71 15.76 -12.08 -6.81
N GLY A 72 16.32 -13.18 -7.30
CA GLY A 72 17.12 -13.17 -8.52
C GLY A 72 18.51 -12.54 -8.39
N THR A 73 18.96 -12.20 -7.18
CA THR A 73 20.24 -11.52 -6.93
C THR A 73 21.46 -12.44 -7.09
N THR A 74 21.35 -13.68 -6.60
CA THR A 74 22.45 -14.67 -6.70
C THR A 74 22.28 -15.57 -7.94
N GLN A 75 21.06 -16.01 -8.21
CA GLN A 75 20.69 -16.88 -9.33
C GLN A 75 19.24 -16.63 -9.73
N PRO A 76 18.80 -17.02 -10.94
CA PRO A 76 17.40 -16.88 -11.32
C PRO A 76 16.51 -17.71 -10.39
N THR A 77 15.50 -17.07 -9.79
CA THR A 77 14.57 -17.71 -8.86
C THR A 77 13.21 -17.89 -9.52
N ARG A 78 12.66 -19.11 -9.50
CA ARG A 78 11.33 -19.37 -10.05
C ARG A 78 10.26 -19.07 -9.01
N PHE A 79 9.25 -18.27 -9.37
CA PHE A 79 8.10 -18.00 -8.52
C PHE A 79 6.79 -18.36 -9.23
N CYS A 80 5.72 -18.60 -8.47
CA CYS A 80 4.41 -18.93 -9.02
C CYS A 80 3.32 -18.11 -8.33
N VAL A 81 2.47 -17.49 -9.12
CA VAL A 81 1.37 -16.67 -8.63
C VAL A 81 0.21 -17.58 -8.21
N GLN A 82 -0.33 -17.35 -7.01
CA GLN A 82 -1.50 -18.03 -6.51
C GLN A 82 -2.75 -17.22 -6.91
N SER A 83 -3.29 -17.44 -8.11
CA SER A 83 -4.56 -16.81 -8.52
C SER A 83 -5.72 -17.39 -7.71
N GLY A 84 -6.13 -16.67 -6.66
CA GLY A 84 -7.19 -17.08 -5.75
C GLY A 84 -8.59 -16.61 -6.16
N HIS A 85 -9.19 -17.18 -7.21
CA HIS A 85 -10.65 -17.42 -7.32
C HIS A 85 -10.94 -18.14 -8.64
N MET A 86 -11.22 -19.45 -8.57
CA MET A 86 -12.20 -20.18 -9.40
C MET A 86 -12.27 -21.59 -8.82
N GLY A 87 -13.27 -21.80 -7.96
CA GLY A 87 -13.70 -23.15 -7.63
C GLY A 87 -14.04 -23.90 -8.92
N HIS A 88 -13.69 -25.18 -8.96
CA HIS A 88 -14.13 -26.17 -9.94
C HIS A 88 -13.46 -26.32 -11.32
N VAL A 89 -12.53 -25.47 -11.77
CA VAL A 89 -11.78 -25.75 -13.03
C VAL A 89 -10.30 -25.39 -12.88
N GLY A 90 -9.46 -26.40 -12.61
CA GLY A 90 -8.01 -26.43 -12.73
C GLY A 90 -7.25 -25.14 -12.43
N ILE A 91 -6.73 -24.99 -11.20
CA ILE A 91 -5.79 -23.92 -10.82
C ILE A 91 -4.56 -24.00 -11.75
N ARG A 92 -4.52 -23.16 -12.79
CA ARG A 92 -3.30 -22.97 -13.58
C ARG A 92 -2.35 -22.13 -12.75
N LYS A 93 -1.37 -22.78 -12.13
CA LYS A 93 -0.22 -22.10 -11.53
C LYS A 93 0.54 -21.40 -12.67
N VAL A 94 0.44 -20.06 -12.72
CA VAL A 94 1.26 -19.26 -13.62
C VAL A 94 2.57 -19.00 -12.89
N CYS A 95 3.67 -19.49 -13.46
CA CYS A 95 4.99 -19.35 -12.89
C CYS A 95 5.88 -18.56 -13.83
N ASP A 96 6.76 -17.76 -13.25
CA ASP A 96 7.72 -16.93 -13.95
C ASP A 96 9.09 -17.01 -13.27
N ILE A 97 10.08 -16.33 -13.84
CA ILE A 97 11.46 -16.28 -13.36
C ILE A 97 11.77 -14.85 -12.93
N CYS A 98 12.31 -14.70 -11.73
CA CYS A 98 12.94 -13.48 -11.26
C CYS A 98 14.45 -13.58 -11.45
N ASP A 99 15.05 -12.63 -12.18
CA ASP A 99 16.49 -12.51 -12.36
C ASP A 99 16.89 -11.03 -12.31
N ALA A 100 17.56 -10.62 -11.23
CA ALA A 100 17.94 -9.22 -11.01
C ALA A 100 18.95 -8.71 -12.05
N ARG A 101 19.61 -9.61 -12.79
CA ARG A 101 20.60 -9.26 -13.82
C ARG A 101 19.95 -8.96 -15.17
N VAL A 102 18.68 -9.30 -15.34
CA VAL A 102 17.91 -9.09 -16.57
C VAL A 102 16.77 -8.13 -16.28
N PRO A 103 16.81 -6.86 -16.74
CA PRO A 103 15.81 -5.85 -16.39
C PRO A 103 14.34 -6.25 -16.63
N ALA A 104 14.08 -7.08 -17.65
CA ALA A 104 12.74 -7.57 -17.97
C ALA A 104 12.17 -8.57 -16.94
N PHE A 105 13.03 -9.18 -16.13
CA PHE A 105 12.70 -10.17 -15.09
C PHE A 105 13.10 -9.71 -13.69
N ALA A 106 13.52 -8.45 -13.55
CA ALA A 106 13.98 -7.88 -12.30
C ALA A 106 12.82 -7.21 -11.54
N HIS A 107 12.82 -7.40 -10.21
CA HIS A 107 11.85 -6.80 -9.30
C HIS A 107 12.56 -5.98 -8.20
N PRO A 108 13.27 -4.89 -8.57
CA PRO A 108 14.10 -4.12 -7.65
C PRO A 108 13.28 -3.33 -6.60
N PRO A 109 13.90 -2.94 -5.47
CA PRO A 109 13.25 -2.14 -4.42
C PRO A 109 12.72 -0.78 -4.89
N SER A 110 13.28 -0.23 -5.96
CA SER A 110 12.81 1.02 -6.57
C SER A 110 11.35 0.96 -7.03
N TYR A 111 10.81 -0.24 -7.29
CA TYR A 111 9.40 -0.45 -7.65
C TYR A 111 8.44 -0.41 -6.45
N LEU A 112 8.92 -0.11 -5.24
CA LEU A 112 8.05 0.13 -4.07
C LEU A 112 7.54 1.57 -4.01
N THR A 113 8.29 2.51 -4.58
CA THR A 113 8.13 3.97 -4.39
C THR A 113 8.08 4.73 -5.71
N ASP A 114 8.08 4.03 -6.84
CA ASP A 114 7.92 4.61 -8.17
C ASP A 114 6.49 5.06 -8.44
N PHE A 115 6.27 5.58 -9.65
CA PHE A 115 4.94 6.01 -10.07
C PHE A 115 4.05 4.79 -10.32
N ASN A 116 3.09 4.58 -9.44
CA ASN A 116 2.12 3.49 -9.54
C ASN A 116 1.10 3.77 -10.67
N ASN A 117 1.34 3.18 -11.84
CA ASN A 117 0.41 3.17 -12.97
C ASN A 117 -0.47 1.90 -12.94
N PRO A 118 -1.80 2.00 -12.78
CA PRO A 118 -2.69 0.83 -12.77
C PRO A 118 -2.66 -0.02 -14.04
N ASP A 119 -2.29 0.57 -15.18
CA ASP A 119 -2.24 -0.14 -16.47
C ASP A 119 -0.89 -0.82 -16.71
N ASN A 120 0.15 -0.44 -15.96
CA ASN A 120 1.49 -1.00 -16.03
C ASN A 120 2.12 -1.02 -14.63
N GLU A 121 1.67 -1.97 -13.81
CA GLU A 121 2.08 -2.08 -12.42
C GLU A 121 3.47 -2.70 -12.30
N THR A 122 4.30 -2.05 -11.52
CA THR A 122 5.62 -2.52 -11.08
C THR A 122 5.53 -3.01 -9.63
N TRP A 123 6.41 -3.92 -9.25
CA TRP A 123 6.50 -4.38 -7.86
C TRP A 123 7.90 -4.88 -7.53
N TRP A 124 8.31 -4.68 -6.28
CA TRP A 124 9.43 -5.38 -5.68
C TRP A 124 9.03 -6.79 -5.22
N GLN A 125 9.99 -7.71 -5.24
CA GLN A 125 9.74 -9.09 -4.83
C GLN A 125 10.92 -9.69 -4.05
N SER A 126 10.60 -10.32 -2.92
CA SER A 126 11.52 -11.17 -2.17
C SER A 126 11.67 -12.54 -2.83
N ASP A 127 12.68 -13.30 -2.41
CA ASP A 127 12.77 -14.73 -2.62
C ASP A 127 11.52 -15.46 -2.09
N THR A 128 11.24 -16.64 -2.63
CA THR A 128 10.05 -17.40 -2.26
C THR A 128 10.29 -18.23 -1.00
N MET A 129 9.22 -18.83 -0.48
CA MET A 129 9.34 -19.77 0.65
C MET A 129 10.22 -20.99 0.33
N ASN A 130 10.38 -21.35 -0.95
CA ASN A 130 11.25 -22.45 -1.37
C ASN A 130 12.73 -22.13 -1.12
N GLU A 131 13.11 -20.85 -1.17
CA GLU A 131 14.46 -20.36 -0.88
C GLU A 131 14.66 -20.07 0.62
N GLY A 132 13.68 -20.41 1.47
CA GLY A 132 13.78 -20.28 2.92
C GLY A 132 13.28 -18.95 3.48
N THR A 133 12.64 -18.10 2.67
CA THR A 133 11.93 -16.88 3.12
C THR A 133 10.61 -17.26 3.79
N GLN A 134 10.70 -17.87 4.97
CA GLN A 134 9.58 -18.27 5.82
C GLN A 134 10.02 -18.17 7.28
N TYR A 135 9.06 -18.04 8.21
CA TYR A 135 9.31 -18.05 9.65
C TYR A 135 10.30 -19.18 10.03
N PRO A 136 11.36 -18.87 10.81
CA PRO A 136 11.61 -17.63 11.55
C PRO A 136 12.32 -16.51 10.76
N ASN A 137 12.64 -16.71 9.49
CA ASN A 137 13.27 -15.69 8.67
C ASN A 137 12.27 -14.57 8.33
N MET A 138 12.76 -13.32 8.32
CA MET A 138 11.96 -12.13 8.06
C MET A 138 12.61 -11.27 7.00
N VAL A 139 11.79 -10.50 6.30
CA VAL A 139 12.24 -9.51 5.31
C VAL A 139 11.90 -8.13 5.84
N ASN A 140 12.90 -7.24 5.87
CA ASN A 140 12.74 -5.87 6.34
C ASN A 140 12.78 -4.91 5.15
N LEU A 141 11.88 -3.95 5.15
CA LEU A 141 11.83 -2.82 4.22
C LEU A 141 12.02 -1.54 5.03
N THR A 142 13.09 -0.80 4.76
CA THR A 142 13.48 0.39 5.53
C THR A 142 13.51 1.61 4.62
N ILE A 143 12.73 2.63 4.97
CA ILE A 143 12.71 3.91 4.24
C ILE A 143 13.30 4.98 5.16
N ASN A 144 14.32 5.69 4.67
CA ASN A 144 14.88 6.85 5.36
C ASN A 144 14.28 8.14 4.77
N PHE A 145 13.58 8.91 5.60
CA PHE A 145 12.92 10.14 5.18
C PHE A 145 13.80 11.40 5.27
N GLU A 146 14.99 11.31 5.89
CA GLU A 146 15.95 12.41 6.12
C GLU A 146 15.42 13.63 6.92
N LYS A 147 14.11 13.68 7.22
CA LYS A 147 13.42 14.71 7.98
C LYS A 147 12.28 14.08 8.79
N ALA A 148 11.88 14.75 9.86
CA ALA A 148 10.67 14.40 10.59
C ALA A 148 9.39 14.77 9.81
N PHE A 149 8.43 13.85 9.78
CA PHE A 149 7.12 14.02 9.15
C PHE A 149 5.99 13.62 10.11
N ASP A 150 4.88 14.34 10.04
CA ASP A 150 3.63 13.97 10.69
C ASP A 150 2.88 12.97 9.80
N ILE A 151 3.21 11.68 9.96
CA ILE A 151 2.65 10.61 9.11
C ILE A 151 1.20 10.32 9.51
N THR A 152 0.26 10.50 8.58
CA THR A 152 -1.16 10.21 8.80
C THR A 152 -1.50 8.72 8.59
N TYR A 153 -0.93 8.10 7.56
CA TYR A 153 -1.14 6.68 7.26
C TYR A 153 0.08 6.07 6.57
N ALA A 154 0.22 4.75 6.67
CA ALA A 154 1.11 3.94 5.83
C ALA A 154 0.25 2.90 5.11
N ARG A 155 0.42 2.76 3.79
CA ARG A 155 -0.36 1.83 2.96
C ARG A 155 0.59 0.99 2.12
N LEU A 156 0.37 -0.33 2.11
CA LEU A 156 1.11 -1.28 1.31
C LEU A 156 0.15 -1.94 0.32
N LYS A 157 0.57 -2.04 -0.94
CA LYS A 157 -0.14 -2.77 -1.99
C LYS A 157 0.64 -4.04 -2.29
N PHE A 158 -0.01 -5.20 -2.16
CA PHE A 158 0.63 -6.50 -2.38
C PHE A 158 0.17 -7.10 -3.71
N VAL A 159 1.14 -7.58 -4.50
CA VAL A 159 0.88 -8.43 -5.67
C VAL A 159 0.70 -9.90 -5.24
N SER A 160 1.40 -10.31 -4.17
CA SER A 160 1.18 -11.59 -3.50
C SER A 160 -0.02 -11.55 -2.55
N PRO A 161 -0.50 -12.69 -2.04
CA PRO A 161 -1.31 -12.70 -0.83
C PRO A 161 -0.62 -11.91 0.29
N ARG A 162 -1.42 -11.24 1.13
CA ARG A 162 -0.93 -10.50 2.30
C ARG A 162 -0.19 -11.46 3.25
N PRO A 163 0.92 -11.05 3.87
CA PRO A 163 1.61 -11.85 4.88
C PRO A 163 0.67 -12.27 6.01
N GLU A 164 0.92 -13.44 6.60
CA GLU A 164 0.19 -13.89 7.79
C GLU A 164 0.48 -12.95 8.97
N SER A 165 1.74 -12.57 9.14
CA SER A 165 2.19 -11.64 10.17
C SER A 165 3.20 -10.62 9.62
N PHE A 166 3.04 -9.35 9.97
CA PHE A 166 4.04 -8.31 9.79
C PHE A 166 3.85 -7.16 10.78
N ILE A 167 4.89 -6.37 10.98
CA ILE A 167 4.91 -5.21 11.88
C ILE A 167 5.48 -4.00 11.16
N ILE A 168 4.89 -2.83 11.43
CA ILE A 168 5.43 -1.54 11.05
C ILE A 168 6.10 -0.93 12.26
N TYR A 169 7.39 -0.64 12.14
CA TYR A 169 8.15 0.14 13.12
C TYR A 169 8.35 1.58 12.63
N LYS A 170 8.65 2.49 13.55
CA LYS A 170 9.04 3.86 13.23
C LYS A 170 10.17 4.34 14.13
N LYS A 171 10.89 5.36 13.68
CA LYS A 171 11.81 6.16 14.49
C LYS A 171 11.31 7.60 14.57
N THR A 172 11.46 8.22 15.74
CA THR A 172 11.17 9.66 15.93
C THR A 172 12.39 10.54 15.74
N THR A 173 13.59 9.96 15.89
CA THR A 173 14.89 10.58 15.64
C THR A 173 15.77 9.62 14.84
N HIS A 174 16.72 10.14 14.06
CA HIS A 174 17.58 9.32 13.19
C HIS A 174 18.30 8.20 13.96
N ASP A 175 18.93 8.57 15.08
CA ASP A 175 19.69 7.67 15.95
C ASP A 175 18.86 7.07 17.08
N GLY A 176 17.53 7.26 17.03
CA GLY A 176 16.61 6.70 18.01
C GLY A 176 16.38 5.21 17.84
N GLU A 177 15.80 4.61 18.86
CA GLU A 177 15.34 3.22 18.84
C GLU A 177 14.14 3.04 17.90
N TRP A 178 14.01 1.83 17.36
CA TRP A 178 12.82 1.43 16.60
C TRP A 178 11.65 1.22 17.56
N ILE A 179 10.57 1.96 17.34
CA ILE A 179 9.35 1.88 18.15
C ILE A 179 8.26 1.18 17.33
N PRO A 180 7.60 0.13 17.86
CA PRO A 180 6.46 -0.48 17.20
C PRO A 180 5.37 0.55 16.94
N TRP A 181 4.88 0.60 15.69
CA TRP A 181 3.76 1.47 15.32
C TRP A 181 2.47 0.67 15.16
N GLN A 182 2.50 -0.44 14.42
CA GLN A 182 1.33 -1.28 14.19
C GLN A 182 1.72 -2.74 13.97
N TYR A 183 0.98 -3.65 14.61
CA TYR A 183 1.09 -5.10 14.43
C TYR A 183 -0.07 -5.61 13.57
N TYR A 184 0.22 -6.57 12.69
CA TYR A 184 -0.76 -7.34 11.94
C TYR A 184 -0.37 -8.82 12.05
N SER A 185 -1.25 -9.66 12.58
CA SER A 185 -1.04 -11.11 12.67
C SER A 185 -2.39 -11.83 12.74
N GLY A 186 -2.46 -13.06 12.22
CA GLY A 186 -3.58 -13.96 12.45
C GLY A 186 -3.57 -14.59 13.84
N SER A 187 -2.44 -14.50 14.56
CA SER A 187 -2.20 -15.12 15.87
C SER A 187 -1.48 -14.15 16.83
N CYS A 188 -2.11 -13.00 17.10
CA CYS A 188 -1.61 -11.99 18.06
C CYS A 188 -1.55 -12.51 19.50
#